data_AF-A0A8C7N9P9-F1
#
_entry.id   AF-A0A8C7N9P9-F1
#
_cell.length_a   1.000
_cell.length_b   1.000
_cell.length_c   1.000
_cell.angle_alpha   90.00
_cell.angle_beta   90.00
_cell.angle_gamma   90.00
#
_symmetry.space_group_name_H-M   'P 1'
#
loop_
_entity.id
_entity.type
_entity.pdbx_description
1 polymer ?
#
loop_
_entity_poly.entity_id
_entity_poly.type
_entity_poly.pdbx_seq_one_letter_code
_entity_poly.pdbx_strand_id
1 'polypeptide(L)'
;MIVADKNCSKIHYSLSTGHLPRVGTANRMLKQMLFRYQGHIGAALVLGGMDCNGPHLYSIYPHGSTDKLPYVTMGESEEDAKRLVRDAIAAGIFNDLGSGSNIDLCVITNGRVDYLRPHDMANKKGVSHFQTTARFESAVTSKPLHVLRVRSLPNHCTF
;
A
#
# COMPACT_ATOMS: atom_id res chain seq x y z
N MET A 1 -2.97 -7.42 4.71
CA MET A 1 -3.71 -6.55 3.77
C MET A 1 -5.08 -6.26 4.37
N ILE A 2 -5.28 -5.04 4.89
CA ILE A 2 -6.58 -4.59 5.39
C ILE A 2 -7.40 -4.21 4.17
N VAL A 3 -8.52 -4.90 3.91
CA VAL A 3 -9.46 -4.48 2.85
C VAL A 3 -10.39 -3.43 3.45
N ALA A 4 -9.90 -2.20 3.56
CA ALA A 4 -10.72 -1.04 3.80
C ALA A 4 -11.12 -0.50 2.43
N ASP A 5 -12.21 -1.01 1.88
CA ASP A 5 -12.66 -0.62 0.56
C ASP A 5 -13.96 0.18 0.65
N LYS A 6 -13.87 1.48 0.39
CA LYS A 6 -15.04 2.32 0.14
C LYS A 6 -15.64 2.11 -1.25
N ASN A 7 -14.89 1.55 -2.22
CA ASN A 7 -15.16 1.78 -3.64
C ASN A 7 -15.52 0.51 -4.42
N CYS A 8 -14.85 -0.61 -4.24
CA CYS A 8 -15.11 -1.87 -4.94
C CYS A 8 -16.46 -2.52 -4.55
N SER A 9 -16.83 -2.56 -3.26
CA SER A 9 -18.12 -3.13 -2.83
C SER A 9 -19.31 -2.17 -2.97
N LYS A 10 -19.03 -0.88 -3.18
CA LYS A 10 -20.06 0.15 -3.41
C LYS A 10 -20.61 0.10 -4.84
N ILE A 11 -19.87 -0.37 -5.83
CA ILE A 11 -20.31 -0.26 -7.23
C ILE A 11 -21.26 -1.42 -7.59
N HIS A 12 -20.91 -2.69 -7.40
CA HIS A 12 -21.80 -3.79 -7.86
C HIS A 12 -23.00 -4.08 -6.93
N TYR A 13 -22.82 -4.05 -5.60
CA TYR A 13 -23.89 -4.43 -4.65
C TYR A 13 -24.90 -3.29 -4.42
N SER A 14 -24.42 -2.04 -4.29
CA SER A 14 -25.31 -0.90 -4.06
C SER A 14 -26.14 -0.54 -5.29
N LEU A 15 -25.63 -0.78 -6.51
CA LEU A 15 -26.38 -0.55 -7.76
C LEU A 15 -27.58 -1.49 -7.92
N SER A 16 -27.56 -2.70 -7.33
CA SER A 16 -28.70 -3.64 -7.43
C SER A 16 -29.68 -3.55 -6.26
N THR A 17 -29.23 -3.17 -5.07
CA THR A 17 -30.05 -3.20 -3.85
C THR A 17 -30.45 -1.82 -3.34
N GLY A 18 -29.79 -0.73 -3.76
CA GLY A 18 -30.04 0.62 -3.24
C GLY A 18 -29.64 0.83 -1.77
N HIS A 19 -29.04 -0.17 -1.12
CA HIS A 19 -28.63 -0.13 0.29
C HIS A 19 -27.11 -0.05 0.43
N LEU A 20 -26.65 0.58 1.52
CA LEU A 20 -25.24 0.58 1.87
C LEU A 20 -24.75 -0.85 2.16
N PRO A 21 -23.60 -1.28 1.59
CA PRO A 21 -23.07 -2.61 1.82
C PRO A 21 -22.69 -2.80 3.29
N ARG A 22 -23.14 -3.91 3.89
CA ARG A 22 -22.82 -4.26 5.28
C ARG A 22 -21.49 -5.02 5.35
N VAL A 23 -20.68 -4.75 6.38
CA VAL A 23 -19.40 -5.44 6.59
C VAL A 23 -19.61 -6.95 6.75
N GLY A 24 -20.70 -7.36 7.40
CA GLY A 24 -21.08 -8.77 7.54
C GLY A 24 -21.35 -9.49 6.21
N THR A 25 -21.86 -8.77 5.20
CA THR A 25 -22.09 -9.35 3.86
C THR A 25 -20.75 -9.63 3.17
N ALA A 26 -19.81 -8.69 3.24
CA ALA A 26 -18.45 -8.88 2.72
C ALA A 26 -17.73 -10.03 3.42
N ASN A 27 -17.83 -10.14 4.75
CA ASN A 27 -17.28 -11.26 5.51
C ASN A 27 -17.85 -12.60 5.03
N ARG A 28 -19.17 -12.66 4.79
CA ARG A 28 -19.82 -13.89 4.29
C ARG A 28 -19.35 -14.29 2.89
N MET A 29 -19.13 -13.32 2.00
CA MET A 29 -18.62 -13.59 0.64
C MET A 29 -17.18 -14.11 0.67
N LEU A 30 -16.31 -13.46 1.44
CA LEU A 30 -14.90 -13.85 1.55
C LEU A 30 -14.72 -15.22 2.17
N LYS A 31 -15.42 -15.51 3.27
CA LYS A 31 -15.32 -16.82 3.94
C LYS A 31 -15.82 -17.96 3.06
N GLN A 32 -16.91 -17.74 2.32
CA GLN A 32 -17.44 -18.76 1.39
C GLN A 32 -16.46 -19.05 0.27
N MET A 33 -15.80 -18.01 -0.26
CA MET A 33 -14.74 -18.19 -1.26
C MET A 33 -13.58 -19.00 -0.69
N LEU A 34 -12.98 -18.58 0.43
CA LEU A 34 -11.83 -19.28 1.02
C LEU A 34 -12.14 -20.72 1.42
N PHE A 35 -13.34 -20.96 1.96
CA PHE A 35 -13.79 -22.30 2.33
C PHE A 35 -13.93 -23.23 1.13
N ARG A 36 -14.39 -22.73 -0.04
CA ARG A 36 -14.45 -23.52 -1.28
C ARG A 36 -13.08 -24.03 -1.73
N TYR A 37 -12.03 -23.26 -1.47
CA TYR A 37 -10.66 -23.64 -1.77
C TYR A 37 -10.00 -24.45 -0.64
N GLN A 38 -10.73 -24.85 0.41
CA GLN A 38 -10.22 -25.69 1.52
C GLN A 38 -8.85 -25.26 2.08
N GLY A 39 -8.55 -23.96 2.09
CA GLY A 39 -7.26 -23.44 2.57
C GLY A 39 -6.09 -23.51 1.58
N HIS A 40 -6.31 -23.91 0.32
CA HIS A 40 -5.30 -23.81 -0.73
C HIS A 40 -4.90 -22.36 -1.04
N ILE A 41 -5.78 -21.41 -0.72
CA ILE A 41 -5.47 -19.97 -0.76
C ILE A 41 -4.98 -19.57 0.63
N GLY A 42 -3.66 -19.46 0.80
CA GLY A 42 -2.98 -19.05 2.03
C GLY A 42 -3.11 -17.56 2.36
N ALA A 43 -4.32 -17.02 2.37
CA ALA A 43 -4.57 -15.60 2.64
C ALA A 43 -5.14 -15.40 4.05
N ALA A 44 -4.35 -14.79 4.93
CA ALA A 44 -4.84 -14.23 6.20
C ALA A 44 -5.25 -12.78 5.96
N LEU A 45 -6.53 -12.47 6.22
CA LEU A 45 -7.13 -11.18 5.89
C LEU A 45 -7.76 -10.56 7.14
N VAL A 46 -7.61 -9.25 7.30
CA VAL A 46 -8.34 -8.47 8.30
C VAL A 46 -9.33 -7.59 7.55
N LEU A 47 -10.61 -7.72 7.88
CA LEU A 47 -11.71 -6.95 7.31
C LEU A 47 -12.23 -5.99 8.36
N GLY A 48 -12.04 -4.69 8.13
CA GLY A 48 -12.51 -3.63 9.00
C GLY A 48 -13.44 -2.67 8.25
N GLY A 49 -14.51 -2.22 8.89
CA GLY A 49 -15.41 -1.23 8.31
C GLY A 49 -16.42 -0.68 9.30
N MET A 50 -17.11 0.38 8.89
CA MET A 50 -18.21 0.99 9.62
C MET A 50 -19.52 0.71 8.87
N ASP A 51 -20.52 0.14 9.54
CA ASP A 51 -21.86 -0.01 9.00
C ASP A 51 -22.92 0.67 9.88
N CYS A 52 -24.20 0.47 9.57
CA CYS A 52 -25.31 1.06 10.33
C CYS A 52 -25.36 0.63 11.80
N ASN A 53 -24.75 -0.51 12.14
CA ASN A 53 -24.72 -1.05 13.50
C ASN A 53 -23.46 -0.61 14.27
N GLY A 54 -22.53 0.08 13.61
CA GLY A 54 -21.30 0.58 14.20
C GLY A 54 -20.03 0.03 13.54
N PRO A 55 -18.87 0.17 14.20
CA PRO A 55 -17.61 -0.33 13.68
C PRO A 55 -17.49 -1.84 13.91
N HIS A 56 -16.99 -2.53 12.90
CA HIS A 56 -16.80 -3.98 12.91
C HIS A 56 -15.40 -4.33 12.41
N LEU A 57 -14.74 -5.22 13.14
CA LEU A 57 -13.44 -5.78 12.81
C LEU A 57 -13.51 -7.30 12.82
N TYR A 58 -13.14 -7.90 11.71
CA TYR A 58 -13.10 -9.35 11.51
C TYR A 58 -11.70 -9.81 11.11
N SER A 59 -11.26 -10.90 11.71
CA SER A 59 -10.10 -11.66 11.24
C SER A 59 -10.57 -12.88 10.49
N ILE A 60 -10.08 -13.06 9.26
CA ILE A 60 -10.44 -14.16 8.38
C ILE A 60 -9.19 -15.01 8.16
N TYR A 61 -9.29 -16.29 8.49
CA TYR A 61 -8.20 -17.24 8.33
C TYR A 61 -8.26 -17.92 6.95
N PRO A 62 -7.13 -18.44 6.44
CA PRO A 62 -7.05 -19.08 5.12
C PRO A 62 -8.06 -20.21 4.88
N HIS A 63 -8.45 -20.93 5.94
CA HIS A 63 -9.42 -22.03 5.88
C HIS A 63 -10.88 -21.58 5.89
N GLY A 64 -11.15 -20.27 5.92
CA GLY A 64 -12.49 -19.69 5.87
C GLY A 64 -13.19 -19.55 7.23
N SER A 65 -12.51 -19.82 8.35
CA SER A 65 -13.03 -19.40 9.66
C SER A 65 -12.86 -17.89 9.84
N THR A 66 -13.72 -17.31 10.68
CA THR A 66 -13.76 -15.87 10.88
C THR A 66 -14.05 -15.55 12.35
N ASP A 67 -13.23 -14.70 12.95
CA ASP A 67 -13.41 -14.20 14.32
C ASP A 67 -13.81 -12.73 14.31
N LYS A 68 -14.74 -12.35 15.19
CA LYS A 68 -15.06 -10.95 15.45
C LYS A 68 -14.22 -10.48 16.63
N LEU A 69 -13.37 -9.48 16.39
CA LEU A 69 -12.47 -8.96 17.42
C LEU A 69 -13.16 -7.81 18.17
N PRO A 70 -13.10 -7.78 19.51
CA PRO A 70 -13.41 -6.58 20.26
C PRO A 70 -12.33 -5.55 19.91
N TYR A 71 -12.75 -4.40 19.39
CA TYR A 71 -11.86 -3.26 19.19
C TYR A 71 -11.70 -2.52 20.52
N VAL A 72 -10.58 -1.81 20.66
CA VAL A 72 -10.35 -0.97 21.84
C VAL A 72 -11.42 0.13 21.85
N THR A 73 -12.24 0.14 22.88
CA THR A 73 -13.12 1.25 23.25
C THR A 73 -12.97 1.51 24.73
N MET A 74 -12.50 2.70 25.09
CA MET A 74 -13.20 3.72 25.88
C MET A 74 -12.24 4.91 26.08
N GLY A 75 -12.45 6.03 25.38
CA GLY A 75 -11.91 7.34 25.78
C GLY A 75 -10.66 7.89 25.07
N GLU A 76 -10.15 7.24 24.02
CA GLU A 76 -8.94 7.70 23.31
C GLU A 76 -9.31 8.64 22.15
N SER A 77 -8.55 9.72 21.96
CA SER A 77 -8.74 10.62 20.81
C SER A 77 -8.34 9.93 19.49
N GLU A 78 -8.78 10.47 18.35
CA GLU A 78 -8.38 9.93 17.03
C GLU A 78 -6.85 9.93 16.86
N GLU A 79 -6.19 10.94 17.40
CA GLU A 79 -4.75 11.11 17.41
C GLU A 79 -4.04 10.05 18.26
N ASP A 80 -4.58 9.74 19.44
CA ASP A 80 -4.02 8.71 20.33
C ASP A 80 -4.14 7.32 19.70
N ALA A 81 -5.30 7.02 19.10
CA ALA A 81 -5.52 5.77 18.38
C ALA A 81 -4.55 5.63 17.19
N LYS A 82 -4.31 6.70 16.42
CA LYS A 82 -3.31 6.69 15.33
C LYS A 82 -1.91 6.42 15.86
N ARG A 83 -1.51 7.06 16.97
CA ARG A 83 -0.20 6.85 17.60
C ARG A 83 -0.02 5.41 18.06
N LEU A 84 -1.01 4.85 18.76
CA LEU A 84 -0.98 3.47 19.24
C LEU A 84 -0.79 2.47 18.10
N VAL A 85 -1.57 2.61 17.02
CA VAL A 85 -1.48 1.74 15.84
C VAL A 85 -0.12 1.92 15.14
N ARG A 86 0.35 3.17 15.01
CA ARG A 86 1.66 3.48 14.44
C ARG A 86 2.79 2.82 15.26
N ASP A 87 2.75 2.90 16.58
CA ASP A 87 3.78 2.30 17.44
C ASP A 87 3.75 0.76 17.38
N ALA A 88 2.56 0.15 17.31
CA ALA A 88 2.43 -1.28 17.10
C ALA A 88 3.01 -1.75 15.75
N ILE A 89 2.74 -1.02 14.67
CA ILE A 89 3.31 -1.32 13.34
C ILE A 89 4.82 -1.09 13.35
N ALA A 90 5.29 0.02 13.93
CA ALA A 90 6.71 0.32 14.06
C ALA A 90 7.44 -0.80 14.81
N ALA A 91 6.91 -1.26 15.94
CA ALA A 91 7.49 -2.36 16.70
C ALA A 91 7.56 -3.66 15.88
N GLY A 92 6.51 -3.96 15.08
CA GLY A 92 6.51 -5.08 14.15
C GLY A 92 7.61 -4.97 13.08
N ILE A 93 7.75 -3.78 12.47
CA ILE A 93 8.80 -3.49 11.48
C ILE A 93 10.19 -3.65 12.09
N PHE A 94 10.41 -3.16 13.31
CA PHE A 94 11.71 -3.25 13.98
C PHE A 94 12.05 -4.69 14.39
N ASN A 95 11.05 -5.50 14.71
CA ASN A 95 11.24 -6.87 15.19
C ASN A 95 11.27 -7.92 14.05
N ASP A 96 10.78 -7.59 12.86
CA ASP A 96 10.72 -8.51 11.72
C ASP A 96 11.54 -7.98 10.52
N LEU A 97 12.53 -8.78 10.10
CA LEU A 97 13.40 -8.47 8.95
C LEU A 97 12.64 -8.51 7.61
N GLY A 98 11.50 -9.20 7.55
CA GLY A 98 10.65 -9.27 6.36
C GLY A 98 9.72 -8.07 6.18
N SER A 99 9.65 -7.18 7.17
CA SER A 99 8.74 -6.05 7.18
C SER A 99 9.35 -4.80 6.52
N GLY A 100 8.54 -4.05 5.78
CA GLY A 100 8.95 -2.82 5.07
C GLY A 100 9.19 -1.64 6.02
N SER A 101 9.56 -0.47 5.48
CA SER A 101 9.95 0.70 6.30
C SER A 101 8.84 1.73 6.54
N ASN A 102 7.76 1.70 5.75
CA ASN A 102 6.70 2.71 5.77
C ASN A 102 5.52 2.25 6.62
N ILE A 103 4.94 3.20 7.35
CA ILE A 103 3.72 3.02 8.13
C ILE A 103 2.59 3.73 7.41
N ASP A 104 1.63 2.93 6.93
CA ASP A 104 0.42 3.39 6.27
C ASP A 104 -0.76 3.26 7.22
N LEU A 105 -1.54 4.33 7.39
CA LEU A 105 -2.77 4.32 8.20
C LEU A 105 -4.01 4.51 7.32
N CYS A 106 -5.09 3.83 7.67
CA CYS A 106 -6.39 4.00 7.06
C CYS A 106 -7.42 4.28 8.15
N VAL A 107 -7.87 5.53 8.25
CA VAL A 107 -8.89 5.94 9.23
C VAL A 107 -10.24 5.77 8.60
N ILE A 108 -11.17 5.06 9.25
CA ILE A 108 -12.54 4.84 8.78
C ILE A 108 -13.49 5.50 9.78
N THR A 109 -14.26 6.48 9.34
CA THR A 109 -15.30 7.16 10.12
C THR A 109 -16.67 6.99 9.44
N ASN A 110 -17.74 7.49 10.06
CA ASN A 110 -19.09 7.36 9.52
C ASN A 110 -19.24 8.17 8.21
N GLY A 111 -18.99 7.51 7.07
CA GLY A 111 -19.09 8.10 5.74
C GLY A 111 -17.77 8.56 5.11
N ARG A 112 -16.68 8.63 5.89
CA ARG A 112 -15.34 9.02 5.41
C ARG A 112 -14.29 7.93 5.72
N VAL A 113 -13.26 7.90 4.89
CA VAL A 113 -12.12 6.98 4.95
C VAL A 113 -10.96 7.77 4.41
N ASP A 114 -9.94 7.92 5.23
CA ASP A 114 -8.75 8.67 4.90
C ASP A 114 -7.58 7.70 4.84
N TYR A 115 -7.01 7.58 3.64
CA TYR A 115 -5.80 6.80 3.42
C TYR A 115 -4.60 7.73 3.62
N LEU A 116 -3.87 7.54 4.71
CA LEU A 116 -2.68 8.29 5.06
C LEU A 116 -1.45 7.44 4.67
N ARG A 117 -0.92 7.71 3.47
CA ARG A 117 0.21 6.96 2.89
C ARG A 117 1.28 7.89 2.32
N PRO A 118 2.50 7.94 2.89
CA PRO A 118 2.90 7.40 4.20
C PRO A 118 2.37 8.27 5.33
N HIS A 119 1.89 7.66 6.42
CA HIS A 119 1.61 8.41 7.64
C HIS A 119 2.93 8.73 8.38
N ASP A 120 3.82 7.75 8.46
CA ASP A 120 5.20 7.94 8.92
C ASP A 120 6.16 6.89 8.31
N MET A 121 7.45 7.08 8.51
CA MET A 121 8.51 6.17 8.11
C MET A 121 9.33 5.74 9.32
N ALA A 122 9.27 4.44 9.65
CA ALA A 122 9.92 3.87 10.83
C ALA A 122 11.45 3.88 10.72
N ASN A 123 11.98 3.57 9.52
CA ASN A 123 13.41 3.50 9.27
C ASN A 123 13.81 4.45 8.13
N LYS A 124 14.50 5.55 8.47
CA LYS A 124 15.08 6.46 7.47
C LYS A 124 16.31 5.79 6.88
N LYS A 125 16.27 5.49 5.57
CA LYS A 125 17.43 4.99 4.84
C LYS A 125 18.61 5.93 5.09
N GLY A 126 19.72 5.39 5.60
CA GLY A 126 20.93 6.16 5.81
C GLY A 126 21.36 6.84 4.51
N VAL A 127 21.77 8.10 4.59
CA VAL A 127 22.33 8.81 3.44
C VAL A 127 23.67 8.15 3.14
N SER A 128 23.84 7.60 1.94
CA SER A 128 25.13 7.07 1.52
C SER A 128 26.14 8.22 1.46
N HIS A 129 27.12 8.24 2.37
CA HIS A 129 28.22 9.22 2.32
C HIS A 129 29.27 8.90 1.23
N PHE A 130 29.14 7.76 0.55
CA PHE A 130 30.00 7.36 -0.55
C PHE A 130 29.36 7.75 -1.88
N GLN A 131 29.79 8.88 -2.43
CA GLN A 131 29.46 9.29 -3.79
C GLN A 131 30.49 8.65 -4.72
N THR A 132 30.18 7.45 -5.26
CA THR A 132 31.04 6.79 -6.25
C THR A 132 31.07 7.62 -7.54
N THR A 133 31.98 8.59 -7.62
CA THR A 133 32.39 9.22 -8.89
C THR A 133 33.51 8.42 -9.52
N ALA A 134 33.37 7.09 -9.59
CA ALA A 134 34.19 6.32 -10.50
C ALA A 134 33.50 6.36 -11.86
N ARG A 135 33.88 7.34 -12.69
CA ARG A 135 33.88 7.11 -14.13
C ARG A 135 34.66 5.82 -14.31
N PHE A 136 34.01 4.74 -14.75
CA PHE A 136 34.75 3.60 -15.24
C PHE A 136 35.66 4.14 -16.33
N GLU A 137 36.95 4.23 -16.03
CA GLU A 137 37.97 4.41 -17.04
C GLU A 137 38.08 3.04 -17.72
N SER A 138 37.09 2.74 -18.56
CA SER A 138 37.22 1.73 -19.58
C SER A 138 38.49 2.11 -20.32
N ALA A 139 39.54 1.30 -20.25
CA ALA A 139 40.78 1.56 -20.97
C ALA A 139 40.45 1.61 -22.47
N VAL A 140 40.17 2.81 -22.99
CA VAL A 140 39.97 3.04 -24.42
C VAL A 140 41.37 3.05 -25.01
N THR A 141 41.79 1.90 -25.53
CA THR A 141 42.91 1.88 -26.47
C THR A 141 42.50 2.73 -27.67
N SER A 142 43.23 3.83 -27.85
CA SER A 142 43.02 4.88 -28.83
C SER A 142 42.52 4.37 -30.19
N LYS A 143 41.25 4.58 -30.50
CA LYS A 143 40.78 4.59 -31.89
C LYS A 143 40.55 6.04 -32.30
N PRO A 144 41.21 6.56 -33.34
CA PRO A 144 40.92 7.90 -33.82
C PRO A 144 39.51 7.94 -34.41
N LEU A 145 38.66 8.81 -33.86
CA LEU A 145 37.39 9.18 -34.47
C LEU A 145 37.66 10.00 -35.72
N HIS A 146 37.52 9.38 -36.90
CA HIS A 146 37.47 10.11 -38.16
C HIS A 146 36.14 10.89 -38.22
N VAL A 147 36.19 12.19 -37.91
CA VAL A 147 35.09 13.10 -38.20
C VAL A 147 35.04 13.31 -39.71
N LEU A 148 34.13 12.62 -40.39
CA LEU A 148 33.80 12.93 -41.78
C LEU A 148 33.06 14.28 -41.82
N ARG A 149 33.84 15.34 -42.01
CA ARG A 149 33.35 16.69 -42.30
C ARG A 149 32.67 16.66 -43.67
N VAL A 150 31.33 16.66 -43.70
CA VAL A 150 30.56 16.92 -44.91
C VAL A 150 30.93 18.32 -45.40
N ARG A 151 31.68 18.39 -46.51
CA ARG A 151 32.02 19.64 -47.19
C ARG A 151 30.78 20.12 -47.94
N SER A 152 30.09 21.12 -47.42
CA SER A 152 29.27 22.02 -48.24
C SER A 152 30.22 23.02 -48.91
N LEU A 153 30.32 22.97 -50.24
CA LEU A 153 31.07 23.91 -51.08
C LEU A 153 30.29 25.22 -51.29
N PRO A 154 30.96 26.32 -51.69
CA PRO A 154 30.58 27.68 -51.31
C PRO A 154 29.59 28.32 -52.28
N ASN A 155 28.58 29.01 -51.73
CA ASN A 155 27.86 30.02 -52.48
C ASN A 155 28.58 31.36 -52.30
N HIS A 156 29.42 31.72 -53.27
CA HIS A 156 29.95 33.07 -53.40
C HIS A 156 28.85 34.02 -53.92
N CYS A 157 28.61 35.06 -53.13
CA CYS A 157 28.30 36.47 -53.42
C CYS A 157 27.85 36.86 -54.84
N THR A 158 26.82 37.72 -54.96
CA THR A 158 26.93 39.20 -55.00
C THR A 158 25.56 39.86 -55.20
N PHE A 159 25.40 41.06 -54.57
CA PHE A 159 24.44 42.16 -54.76
C PHE A 159 23.04 41.90 -55.35
#